data_AF-A0A9P9MIR9-F1
#
_entry.id   AF-A0A9P9MIR9-F1
#
_cell.length_a   1.000
_cell.length_b   1.000
_cell.length_c   1.000
_cell.angle_alpha   90.00
_cell.angle_beta   90.00
_cell.angle_gamma   90.00
#
_symmetry.space_group_name_H-M   'P 1'
#
loop_
_entity.id
_entity.type
_entity.pdbx_description
1 polymer ?
#
loop_
_entity_poly.entity_id
_entity_poly.type
_entity_poly.pdbx_seq_one_letter_code
_entity_poly.pdbx_strand_id
1 'polypeptide(L)'
;MGRSTLQPIQPQVDLRLARRWLDFCVQEHWRRCQGSKKRVIDLMVIDCENRVIVPLPARGNYVTLSYVWGNHPEQERSSLQESSLPVPLPQTIEDAITVTKGLGYNYLWVDKYCIDQRKEDFHTKLRQMDVIYENSVLTIIAAAGSHSSYGLAGISKIRKSCSTQRLKSLPFLVADELRKSVWASRAWTFQEGLLSTRRLIFTEKQMYFECQGLYCFE
;
A
#
# COMPACT_ATOMS: atom_id res chain seq x y z
N MET A 1 -29.94 18.94 -8.22
CA MET A 1 -30.10 18.38 -6.86
C MET A 1 -29.92 16.87 -6.93
N GLY A 2 -28.68 16.37 -6.81
CA GLY A 2 -28.39 14.93 -6.79
C GLY A 2 -28.45 14.41 -5.36
N ARG A 3 -29.37 13.48 -5.07
CA ARG A 3 -29.47 12.82 -3.76
C ARG A 3 -28.22 11.97 -3.55
N SER A 4 -27.32 12.37 -2.65
CA SER A 4 -26.27 11.48 -2.14
C SER A 4 -26.92 10.45 -1.21
N THR A 5 -27.32 9.31 -1.74
CA THR A 5 -27.68 8.15 -0.93
C THR A 5 -26.42 7.65 -0.24
N LEU A 6 -26.34 7.85 1.07
CA LEU A 6 -25.31 7.25 1.93
C LEU A 6 -25.46 5.73 1.82
N GLN A 7 -24.54 5.07 1.13
CA GLN A 7 -24.51 3.60 1.09
C GLN A 7 -23.83 3.08 2.36
N PRO A 8 -24.37 2.02 2.99
CA PRO A 8 -23.71 1.39 4.12
C PRO A 8 -22.40 0.75 3.66
N ILE A 9 -21.33 1.05 4.39
CA ILE A 9 -19.99 0.50 4.15
C ILE A 9 -20.06 -1.02 4.34
N GLN A 10 -19.62 -1.76 3.31
CA GLN A 10 -19.67 -3.21 3.32
C GLN A 10 -18.60 -3.79 4.27
N PRO A 11 -18.85 -4.97 4.87
CA PRO A 11 -17.89 -5.63 5.77
C PRO A 11 -16.59 -6.05 5.09
N GLN A 12 -16.64 -6.31 3.78
CA GLN A 12 -15.51 -6.63 2.91
C GLN A 12 -15.25 -5.51 1.91
N VAL A 13 -13.99 -5.35 1.52
CA VAL A 13 -13.54 -4.38 0.53
C VAL A 13 -13.97 -4.82 -0.87
N ASP A 14 -14.48 -3.89 -1.68
CA ASP A 14 -14.65 -4.12 -3.11
C ASP A 14 -13.41 -3.68 -3.90
N LEU A 15 -12.54 -4.64 -4.26
CA LEU A 15 -11.35 -4.36 -5.06
C LEU A 15 -11.69 -3.93 -6.50
N ARG A 16 -12.90 -4.23 -7.02
CA ARG A 16 -13.34 -3.74 -8.34
C ARG A 16 -13.60 -2.24 -8.28
N LEU A 17 -14.13 -1.74 -7.16
CA LEU A 17 -14.26 -0.31 -6.93
C LEU A 17 -12.89 0.37 -6.85
N ALA A 18 -11.94 -0.21 -6.10
CA ALA A 18 -10.56 0.29 -6.04
C ALA A 18 -9.89 0.35 -7.43
N ARG A 19 -10.09 -0.70 -8.24
CA ARG A 19 -9.60 -0.75 -9.64
C ARG A 19 -10.22 0.35 -10.50
N ARG A 20 -11.53 0.60 -10.39
CA ARG A 20 -12.20 1.69 -11.13
C ARG A 20 -11.65 3.06 -10.77
N TRP A 21 -11.38 3.33 -9.50
CA TRP A 21 -10.76 4.60 -9.08
C TRP A 21 -9.36 4.77 -9.65
N LEU A 22 -8.57 3.69 -9.64
CA LEU A 22 -7.23 3.69 -10.22
C LEU A 22 -7.28 3.94 -11.73
N ASP A 23 -8.13 3.22 -12.47
CA ASP A 23 -8.28 3.37 -13.91
C ASP A 23 -8.74 4.79 -14.29
N PHE A 24 -9.72 5.34 -13.56
CA PHE A 24 -10.17 6.72 -13.74
C PHE A 24 -9.02 7.72 -13.54
N CYS A 25 -8.23 7.56 -12.48
CA CYS A 25 -7.07 8.41 -12.24
C CYS A 25 -6.00 8.29 -13.35
N VAL A 26 -5.75 7.08 -13.84
CA VAL A 26 -4.79 6.85 -14.93
C VAL A 26 -5.25 7.51 -16.24
N GLN A 27 -6.55 7.49 -16.53
CA GLN A 27 -7.12 8.06 -17.75
C GLN A 27 -7.27 9.58 -17.68
N GLU A 28 -7.84 10.10 -16.59
CA GLU A 28 -8.24 11.51 -16.51
C GLU A 28 -7.17 12.42 -15.89
N HIS A 29 -6.30 11.87 -15.02
CA HIS A 29 -5.33 12.67 -14.26
C HIS A 29 -3.90 12.56 -14.79
N TRP A 30 -3.72 12.31 -16.09
CA TRP A 30 -2.40 12.15 -16.71
C TRP A 30 -1.45 13.32 -16.44
N ARG A 31 -1.92 14.58 -16.49
CA ARG A 31 -1.07 15.77 -16.27
C ARG A 31 -0.51 15.90 -14.84
N ARG A 32 -1.21 15.34 -13.84
CA ARG A 32 -0.84 15.46 -12.41
C ARG A 32 -0.26 14.16 -11.87
N CYS A 33 -0.81 13.02 -12.30
CA CYS A 33 -0.55 11.71 -11.73
C CYS A 33 0.29 10.79 -12.64
N GLN A 34 0.79 11.29 -13.76
CA GLN A 34 1.65 10.54 -14.69
C GLN A 34 3.00 11.27 -14.84
N GLY A 35 3.62 11.57 -13.70
CA GLY A 35 4.96 12.15 -13.65
C GLY A 35 5.98 11.30 -14.42
N SER A 36 7.09 11.92 -14.79
CA SER A 36 8.18 11.24 -15.49
C SER A 36 8.80 10.16 -14.60
N LYS A 37 8.70 8.89 -15.01
CA LYS A 37 9.32 7.77 -14.28
C LYS A 37 10.83 7.97 -14.23
N LYS A 38 11.37 8.11 -13.02
CA LYS A 38 12.82 8.17 -12.80
C LYS A 38 13.40 6.77 -12.89
N ARG A 39 14.68 6.64 -13.23
CA ARG A 39 15.32 5.31 -13.29
C ARG A 39 15.62 4.82 -11.87
N VAL A 40 15.10 3.64 -11.52
CA VAL A 40 15.54 2.86 -10.35
C VAL A 40 16.47 1.77 -10.85
N ILE A 41 17.59 1.56 -10.17
CA ILE A 41 18.59 0.57 -10.54
C ILE A 41 18.39 -0.66 -9.65
N ASP A 42 18.39 -1.85 -10.24
CA ASP A 42 18.35 -3.14 -9.55
C ASP A 42 17.22 -3.29 -8.51
N LEU A 43 16.02 -2.80 -8.87
CA LEU A 43 14.85 -2.90 -8.03
C LEU A 43 14.37 -4.36 -7.94
N MET A 44 14.38 -4.92 -6.73
CA MET A 44 13.79 -6.23 -6.43
C MET A 44 12.32 -6.06 -6.06
N VAL A 45 11.49 -7.01 -6.48
CA VAL A 45 10.05 -7.05 -6.18
C VAL A 45 9.61 -8.47 -5.88
N ILE A 46 8.50 -8.61 -5.16
CA ILE A 46 7.81 -9.88 -4.99
C ILE A 46 6.96 -10.13 -6.26
N ASP A 47 7.21 -11.25 -6.92
CA ASP A 47 6.26 -11.85 -7.86
C ASP A 47 5.11 -12.45 -7.06
N CYS A 48 3.93 -11.83 -7.12
CA CYS A 48 2.74 -12.24 -6.40
C CYS A 48 2.15 -13.57 -6.89
N GLU A 49 2.48 -14.02 -8.10
CA GLU A 49 2.02 -15.29 -8.65
C GLU A 49 2.89 -16.43 -8.11
N ASN A 50 4.21 -16.29 -8.28
CA ASN A 50 5.17 -17.33 -7.93
C ASN A 50 5.67 -17.24 -6.47
N ARG A 51 5.35 -16.16 -5.76
CA ARG A 51 5.72 -15.88 -4.37
C ARG A 51 7.24 -15.91 -4.14
N VAL A 52 7.98 -15.36 -5.09
CA VAL A 52 9.45 -15.26 -5.08
C VAL A 52 9.90 -13.82 -5.29
N ILE A 53 11.09 -13.50 -4.79
CA ILE A 53 11.71 -12.19 -4.97
C ILE A 53 12.53 -12.21 -6.27
N VAL A 54 12.19 -11.32 -7.20
CA VAL A 54 12.78 -11.23 -8.54
C VAL A 54 13.17 -9.80 -8.86
N PRO A 55 14.17 -9.56 -9.74
CA PRO A 55 14.40 -8.24 -10.29
C PRO A 55 13.18 -7.78 -11.10
N LEU A 56 12.80 -6.52 -10.95
CA LEU A 56 11.69 -5.94 -11.70
C LEU A 56 12.02 -5.97 -13.21
N PRO A 57 11.14 -6.50 -14.06
CA PRO A 57 11.32 -6.44 -15.51
C PRO A 57 11.44 -5.00 -16.01
N ALA A 58 12.14 -4.75 -17.11
CA ALA A 58 12.44 -3.40 -17.61
C ALA A 58 11.23 -2.48 -17.84
N ARG A 59 10.03 -3.05 -18.04
CA ARG A 59 8.75 -2.33 -18.16
C ARG A 59 7.71 -2.78 -17.14
N GLY A 60 8.16 -3.45 -16.07
CA GLY A 60 7.31 -3.94 -15.00
C GLY A 60 6.68 -2.78 -14.22
N ASN A 61 5.36 -2.82 -14.07
CA ASN A 61 4.67 -1.96 -13.13
C ASN A 61 4.53 -2.71 -11.80
N TYR A 62 4.76 -2.02 -10.70
CA TYR A 62 4.66 -2.59 -9.36
C TYR A 62 3.83 -1.69 -8.45
N VAL A 63 3.29 -2.31 -7.41
CA VAL A 63 2.61 -1.68 -6.28
C VAL A 63 3.57 -1.67 -5.10
N THR A 64 3.48 -0.68 -4.22
CA THR A 64 4.28 -0.58 -2.98
C THR A 64 3.40 -0.81 -1.76
N LEU A 65 3.95 -1.42 -0.71
CA LEU A 65 3.27 -1.55 0.59
C LEU A 65 3.95 -0.66 1.64
N SER A 66 3.17 0.21 2.28
CA SER A 66 3.56 0.97 3.46
C SER A 66 2.80 0.47 4.67
N TYR A 67 3.52 -0.05 5.67
CA TYR A 67 2.94 -0.71 6.84
C TYR A 67 3.87 -0.63 8.05
N VAL A 68 3.32 -0.88 9.24
CA VAL A 68 4.13 -0.93 10.47
C VAL A 68 4.63 -2.36 10.67
N TRP A 69 5.96 -2.55 10.72
CA TRP A 69 6.56 -3.88 10.93
C TRP A 69 6.20 -4.50 12.29
N GLY A 70 6.20 -3.69 13.35
CA GLY A 70 6.05 -4.12 14.75
C GLY A 70 7.38 -4.46 15.43
N ASN A 71 7.35 -4.73 16.74
CA ASN A 71 8.53 -5.09 17.56
C ASN A 71 8.80 -6.61 17.55
N HIS A 72 8.92 -7.23 16.37
CA HIS A 72 9.40 -8.61 16.31
C HIS A 72 10.93 -8.64 16.21
N PRO A 73 11.61 -9.47 17.04
CA PRO A 73 13.06 -9.59 17.00
C PRO A 73 13.51 -10.08 15.63
N GLU A 74 14.69 -9.63 15.21
CA GLU A 74 15.35 -9.81 13.90
C GLU A 74 15.60 -11.28 13.47
N GLN A 75 15.02 -12.25 14.17
CA GLN A 75 15.29 -13.69 14.08
C GLN A 75 14.69 -14.41 12.85
N GLU A 76 13.77 -13.79 12.10
CA GLU A 76 13.14 -14.44 10.92
C GLU A 76 14.00 -14.41 9.64
N ARG A 77 15.21 -13.85 9.68
CA ARG A 77 16.13 -13.79 8.52
C ARG A 77 17.23 -14.87 8.53
N SER A 78 17.12 -15.88 9.39
CA SER A 78 18.16 -16.91 9.58
C SER A 78 18.18 -18.01 8.50
N SER A 79 17.24 -18.04 7.56
CA SER A 79 17.19 -19.11 6.55
C SER A 79 16.53 -18.76 5.21
N LEU A 80 16.52 -17.47 4.80
CA LEU A 80 16.10 -17.13 3.44
C LEU A 80 17.21 -17.56 2.47
N GLN A 81 17.03 -18.72 1.83
CA GLN A 81 17.56 -18.92 0.48
C GLN A 81 17.22 -17.66 -0.32
N GLU A 82 18.21 -17.05 -0.96
CA GLU A 82 18.31 -15.63 -1.34
C GLU A 82 17.17 -15.04 -2.22
N SER A 83 16.11 -15.79 -2.49
CA SER A 83 14.99 -15.42 -3.36
C SER A 83 13.62 -15.95 -2.93
N SER A 84 13.51 -16.77 -1.86
CA SER A 84 12.22 -17.30 -1.39
C SER A 84 11.63 -16.45 -0.27
N LEU A 85 10.31 -16.30 -0.27
CA LEU A 85 9.58 -15.65 0.84
C LEU A 85 9.43 -16.63 2.01
N PRO A 86 9.49 -16.16 3.27
CA PRO A 86 9.27 -17.04 4.42
C PRO A 86 7.84 -17.55 4.44
N VAL A 87 7.67 -18.79 4.88
CA VAL A 87 6.37 -19.42 5.07
C VAL A 87 6.22 -19.73 6.57
N PRO A 88 5.23 -19.15 7.27
CA PRO A 88 4.20 -18.22 6.78
C PRO A 88 4.69 -16.78 6.62
N LEU A 89 4.06 -16.00 5.72
CA LEU A 89 4.23 -14.55 5.66
C LEU A 89 3.34 -13.83 6.70
N PRO A 90 3.75 -12.64 7.17
CA PRO A 90 2.86 -11.78 7.95
C PRO A 90 1.57 -11.45 7.21
N GLN A 91 0.44 -11.47 7.92
CA GLN A 91 -0.90 -11.31 7.33
C GLN A 91 -1.07 -10.02 6.51
N THR A 92 -0.46 -8.90 6.95
CA THR A 92 -0.54 -7.63 6.19
C THR A 92 0.07 -7.75 4.80
N ILE A 93 1.09 -8.60 4.63
CA ILE A 93 1.78 -8.80 3.36
C ILE A 93 0.99 -9.77 2.48
N GLU A 94 0.42 -10.83 3.06
CA GLU A 94 -0.53 -11.73 2.36
C GLU A 94 -1.72 -10.96 1.79
N ASP A 95 -2.29 -10.07 2.59
CA ASP A 95 -3.41 -9.24 2.18
C ASP A 95 -2.97 -8.24 1.11
N ALA A 96 -1.77 -7.66 1.21
CA ALA A 96 -1.23 -6.77 0.19
C ALA A 96 -0.98 -7.48 -1.15
N ILE A 97 -0.51 -8.74 -1.13
CA ILE A 97 -0.39 -9.59 -2.33
C ILE A 97 -1.77 -9.79 -2.96
N THR A 98 -2.77 -10.11 -2.13
CA THR A 98 -4.17 -10.29 -2.57
C THR A 98 -4.72 -9.02 -3.21
N VAL A 99 -4.53 -7.85 -2.58
CA VAL A 99 -4.94 -6.55 -3.11
C VAL A 99 -4.23 -6.25 -4.43
N THR A 100 -2.92 -6.49 -4.52
CA THR A 100 -2.11 -6.26 -5.73
C THR A 100 -2.65 -7.06 -6.91
N LYS A 101 -2.93 -8.36 -6.70
CA LYS A 101 -3.55 -9.22 -7.72
C LYS A 101 -4.97 -8.79 -8.06
N GLY A 102 -5.77 -8.42 -7.07
CA GLY A 102 -7.15 -7.95 -7.27
C GLY A 102 -7.23 -6.61 -8.03
N LEU A 103 -6.18 -5.80 -7.93
CA LEU A 103 -5.99 -4.59 -8.73
C LEU A 103 -5.40 -4.89 -10.12
N GLY A 104 -5.11 -6.15 -10.49
CA GLY A 104 -4.59 -6.53 -11.81
C GLY A 104 -3.09 -6.28 -12.00
N TYR A 105 -2.30 -6.27 -10.92
CA TYR A 105 -0.84 -6.19 -10.97
C TYR A 105 -0.21 -7.45 -10.36
N ASN A 106 1.01 -7.76 -10.78
CA ASN A 106 1.71 -8.99 -10.36
C ASN A 106 2.94 -8.74 -9.47
N TYR A 107 3.37 -7.48 -9.36
CA TYR A 107 4.60 -7.15 -8.64
C TYR A 107 4.29 -6.26 -7.45
N LEU A 108 4.72 -6.70 -6.27
CA LEU A 108 4.61 -5.96 -5.02
C LEU A 108 6.00 -5.68 -4.46
N TRP A 109 6.26 -4.42 -4.13
CA TRP A 109 7.46 -4.03 -3.42
C TRP A 109 7.17 -3.89 -1.93
N VAL A 110 7.99 -4.56 -1.11
CA VAL A 110 7.92 -4.52 0.35
C VAL A 110 9.33 -4.29 0.90
N ASP A 111 9.53 -3.17 1.58
CA ASP A 111 10.80 -2.73 2.18
C ASP A 111 11.59 -3.85 2.90
N LYS A 112 10.96 -4.63 3.78
CA LYS A 112 11.56 -5.71 4.59
C LYS A 112 12.15 -6.84 3.73
N TYR A 113 11.60 -7.07 2.54
CA TYR A 113 11.97 -8.21 1.69
C TYR A 113 12.74 -7.79 0.43
N CYS A 114 12.41 -6.64 -0.13
CA CYS A 114 12.99 -6.14 -1.37
C CYS A 114 14.27 -5.33 -1.15
N ILE A 115 14.52 -4.87 0.08
CA ILE A 115 15.79 -4.26 0.47
C ILE A 115 16.60 -5.27 1.27
N ASP A 116 17.73 -5.67 0.71
CA ASP A 116 18.76 -6.39 1.46
C ASP A 116 19.48 -5.41 2.38
N GLN A 117 19.28 -5.57 3.69
CA GLN A 117 19.86 -4.68 4.71
C GLN A 117 21.27 -5.14 5.13
N ARG A 118 21.70 -6.32 4.68
CA ARG A 118 23.02 -6.89 5.01
C ARG A 118 24.08 -6.52 3.97
N LYS A 119 23.67 -6.05 2.80
CA LYS A 119 24.57 -5.61 1.73
C LYS A 119 25.03 -4.17 1.96
N GLU A 120 26.26 -3.92 1.54
CA GLU A 120 26.91 -2.61 1.59
C GLU A 120 26.13 -1.53 0.81
N ASP A 121 25.30 -1.95 -0.15
CA ASP A 121 24.43 -1.08 -0.96
C ASP A 121 23.12 -0.64 -0.27
N PHE A 122 22.90 -1.03 0.99
CA PHE A 122 21.71 -0.66 1.76
C PHE A 122 21.45 0.85 1.78
N HIS A 123 22.49 1.65 2.05
CA HIS A 123 22.37 3.11 2.07
C HIS A 123 22.01 3.71 0.70
N THR A 124 22.48 3.09 -0.38
CA THR A 124 22.13 3.51 -1.75
C THR A 124 20.66 3.21 -2.04
N LYS A 125 20.15 2.05 -1.63
CA LYS A 125 18.74 1.67 -1.78
C LYS A 125 17.81 2.54 -0.92
N LEU A 126 18.22 2.88 0.31
CA LEU A 126 17.51 3.83 1.17
C LEU A 126 17.36 5.20 0.49
N ARG A 127 18.41 5.68 -0.18
CA ARG A 127 18.37 6.95 -0.93
C ARG A 127 17.49 6.92 -2.18
N GLN A 128 17.04 5.74 -2.61
CA GLN A 128 16.12 5.57 -3.75
C GLN A 128 14.68 5.33 -3.30
N MET A 129 14.38 5.26 -2.00
CA MET A 129 13.02 4.99 -1.51
C MET A 129 12.02 6.02 -2.05
N ASP A 130 12.39 7.29 -2.06
CA ASP A 130 11.60 8.36 -2.66
C ASP A 130 11.19 8.03 -4.11
N VAL A 131 12.17 7.62 -4.92
CA VAL A 131 11.96 7.27 -6.31
C VAL A 131 11.14 5.99 -6.46
N ILE A 132 11.31 5.00 -5.57
CA ILE A 132 10.57 3.75 -5.59
C ILE A 132 9.08 4.00 -5.35
N TYR A 133 8.72 4.82 -4.35
CA TYR A 133 7.33 5.16 -4.06
C TYR A 133 6.73 6.12 -5.11
N GLU A 134 7.52 7.04 -5.66
CA GLU A 134 7.08 7.95 -6.71
C GLU A 134 6.73 7.21 -8.02
N ASN A 135 7.54 6.21 -8.38
CA ASN A 135 7.38 5.43 -9.62
C ASN A 135 6.38 4.28 -9.51
N SER A 136 5.94 3.93 -8.30
CA SER A 136 4.95 2.88 -8.12
C SER A 136 3.63 3.28 -8.77
N VAL A 137 2.85 2.29 -9.20
CA VAL A 137 1.51 2.56 -9.72
C VAL A 137 0.63 3.18 -8.63
N LEU A 138 0.76 2.62 -7.43
CA LEU A 138 -0.07 2.85 -6.27
C LEU A 138 0.70 2.35 -5.04
N THR A 139 0.52 3.06 -3.93
CA THR A 139 0.95 2.59 -2.61
C THR A 139 -0.24 2.12 -1.79
N ILE A 140 -0.22 0.86 -1.35
CA ILE A 140 -1.13 0.32 -0.35
C ILE A 140 -0.64 0.79 1.02
N ILE A 141 -1.50 1.44 1.78
CA ILE A 141 -1.21 1.91 3.14
C ILE A 141 -2.02 1.10 4.14
N ALA A 142 -1.32 0.31 4.96
CA ALA A 142 -1.90 -0.39 6.09
C ALA A 142 -1.94 0.54 7.32
N ALA A 143 -2.96 1.41 7.38
CA ALA A 143 -3.14 2.33 8.49
C ALA A 143 -3.83 1.66 9.70
N ALA A 144 -4.51 0.53 9.46
CA ALA A 144 -5.07 -0.33 10.49
C ALA A 144 -4.00 -1.24 11.10
N GLY A 145 -3.86 -1.22 12.42
CA GLY A 145 -2.92 -2.08 13.16
C GLY A 145 -1.59 -1.44 13.55
N SER A 146 -0.86 -2.13 14.44
CA SER A 146 0.42 -1.69 14.99
C SER A 146 1.60 -2.62 14.66
N HIS A 147 1.35 -3.69 13.89
CA HIS A 147 2.36 -4.69 13.52
C HIS A 147 1.99 -5.45 12.24
N SER A 148 2.96 -6.12 11.64
CA SER A 148 2.86 -6.81 10.34
C SER A 148 1.92 -8.02 10.31
N SER A 149 1.64 -8.65 11.45
CA SER A 149 0.66 -9.74 11.56
C SER A 149 -0.79 -9.24 11.67
N TYR A 150 -1.04 -7.94 11.57
CA TYR A 150 -2.38 -7.39 11.78
C TYR A 150 -3.35 -7.66 10.62
N GLY A 151 -2.90 -7.56 9.36
CA GLY A 151 -3.76 -7.69 8.18
C GLY A 151 -4.41 -6.38 7.73
N LEU A 152 -5.02 -6.39 6.54
CA LEU A 152 -5.79 -5.29 5.97
C LEU A 152 -7.29 -5.50 6.23
N ALA A 153 -7.94 -4.51 6.85
CA ALA A 153 -9.35 -4.59 7.19
C ALA A 153 -10.25 -4.63 5.93
N GLY A 154 -11.13 -5.63 5.90
CA GLY A 154 -12.02 -5.99 4.80
C GLY A 154 -11.40 -6.88 3.72
N ILE A 155 -10.15 -7.34 3.89
CA ILE A 155 -9.51 -8.37 3.06
C ILE A 155 -9.58 -9.73 3.79
N SER A 156 -8.62 -10.01 4.67
CA SER A 156 -8.64 -11.23 5.51
C SER A 156 -9.48 -11.06 6.77
N LYS A 157 -9.55 -9.84 7.29
CA LYS A 157 -10.33 -9.49 8.49
C LYS A 157 -11.60 -8.77 8.11
N ILE A 158 -12.69 -9.05 8.82
CA ILE A 158 -13.92 -8.26 8.70
C ILE A 158 -13.69 -6.88 9.33
N ARG A 159 -14.17 -5.82 8.68
CA ARG A 159 -14.08 -4.46 9.21
C ARG A 159 -14.84 -4.32 10.52
N LYS A 160 -14.33 -3.48 11.42
CA LYS A 160 -15.11 -3.08 12.60
C LYS A 160 -16.25 -2.18 12.12
N SER A 161 -17.48 -2.66 12.24
CA SER A 161 -18.68 -1.91 11.83
C SER A 161 -18.69 -0.54 12.50
N CYS A 162 -18.65 0.52 11.72
CA CYS A 162 -18.90 1.87 12.21
C CYS A 162 -20.37 2.18 11.96
N SER A 163 -21.14 2.31 13.04
CA SER A 163 -22.47 2.91 12.98
C SER A 163 -22.38 4.24 12.24
N THR A 164 -23.29 4.42 11.29
CA THR A 164 -23.41 5.55 10.35
C THR A 164 -22.96 6.88 10.98
N GLN A 165 -21.72 7.30 10.73
CA GLN A 165 -21.28 8.63 11.15
C GLN A 165 -21.75 9.63 10.09
N ARG A 166 -22.57 10.59 10.54
CA ARG A 166 -23.04 11.74 9.77
C ARG A 166 -21.80 12.41 9.15
N LEU A 167 -21.69 12.39 7.82
CA LEU A 167 -20.61 13.02 7.06
C LEU A 167 -20.44 14.48 7.47
N LYS A 168 -19.52 14.76 8.39
CA LYS A 168 -18.80 16.03 8.42
C LYS A 168 -17.68 15.91 7.37
N SER A 169 -17.38 17.02 6.70
CA SER A 169 -16.44 17.13 5.56
C SER A 169 -15.37 16.03 5.52
N LEU A 170 -15.56 15.07 4.59
CA LEU A 170 -14.81 13.83 4.44
C LEU A 170 -13.27 13.97 4.51
N PRO A 171 -12.63 14.99 3.90
CA PRO A 171 -11.17 15.10 3.97
C PRO A 171 -10.63 15.25 5.40
N PHE A 172 -11.40 15.87 6.30
CA PHE A 172 -10.98 16.14 7.66
C PHE A 172 -10.96 14.87 8.53
N LEU A 173 -11.95 13.99 8.36
CA LEU A 173 -12.04 12.75 9.13
C LEU A 173 -11.00 11.71 8.71
N VAL A 174 -10.72 11.59 7.40
CA VAL A 174 -9.64 10.73 6.89
C VAL A 174 -8.29 11.21 7.40
N ALA A 175 -8.04 12.52 7.35
CA ALA A 175 -6.83 13.11 7.88
C ALA A 175 -6.70 12.91 9.40
N ASP A 176 -7.79 12.96 10.17
CA ASP A 176 -7.78 12.76 11.62
C ASP A 176 -7.56 11.29 12.02
N GLU A 177 -8.21 10.32 11.35
CA GLU A 177 -7.95 8.89 11.57
C GLU A 177 -6.52 8.51 11.18
N LEU A 178 -6.02 9.03 10.05
CA LEU A 178 -4.64 8.83 9.65
C LEU A 178 -3.67 9.43 10.67
N ARG A 179 -3.84 10.69 11.09
CA ARG A 179 -2.99 11.35 12.08
C ARG A 179 -2.92 10.60 13.42
N LYS A 180 -4.00 9.91 13.81
CA LYS A 180 -4.07 9.14 15.05
C LYS A 180 -3.52 7.72 14.92
N SER A 181 -3.28 7.24 13.70
CA SER A 181 -2.74 5.89 13.47
C SER A 181 -1.28 5.78 13.91
N VAL A 182 -0.87 4.58 14.33
CA VAL A 182 0.55 4.26 14.58
C VAL A 182 1.38 4.41 13.31
N TRP A 183 0.75 4.23 12.14
CA TRP A 183 1.38 4.50 10.86
C TRP A 183 1.83 5.96 10.75
N ALA A 184 1.02 6.95 11.14
CA ALA A 184 1.39 8.37 11.00
C ALA A 184 2.39 8.88 12.05
N SER A 185 2.60 8.16 13.17
CA SER A 185 3.56 8.58 14.19
C SER A 185 5.02 8.24 13.84
N ARG A 186 5.26 7.56 12.71
CA ARG A 186 6.61 7.23 12.25
C ARG A 186 7.08 8.23 11.18
N ALA A 187 8.30 8.74 11.34
CA ALA A 187 8.86 9.74 10.43
C ALA A 187 9.01 9.22 8.98
N TRP A 188 9.24 7.92 8.79
CA TRP A 188 9.47 7.29 7.49
C TRP A 188 8.19 7.07 6.66
N THR A 189 7.10 6.64 7.29
CA THR A 189 5.79 6.41 6.63
C THR A 189 5.18 7.70 6.07
N PHE A 190 5.48 8.85 6.69
CA PHE A 190 5.07 10.16 6.19
C PHE A 190 5.71 10.50 4.83
N GLN A 191 6.99 10.17 4.65
CA GLN A 191 7.67 10.35 3.36
C GLN A 191 7.09 9.40 2.29
N GLU A 192 6.83 8.16 2.64
CA GLU A 192 6.22 7.17 1.75
C GLU A 192 4.83 7.60 1.25
N GLY A 193 4.00 8.13 2.16
CA GLY A 193 2.68 8.65 1.81
C GLY A 193 2.73 9.93 0.97
N LEU A 194 3.62 10.87 1.29
CA LEU A 194 3.78 12.12 0.56
C LEU A 194 4.29 11.93 -0.88
N LEU A 195 5.20 10.97 -1.08
CA LEU A 195 5.87 10.75 -2.36
C LEU A 195 5.08 9.84 -3.30
N SER A 196 4.07 9.15 -2.77
CA SER A 196 3.17 8.30 -3.55
C SER A 196 2.20 9.12 -4.38
N THR A 197 2.26 8.95 -5.70
CA THR A 197 1.34 9.61 -6.65
C THR A 197 -0.12 9.20 -6.45
N ARG A 198 -0.34 7.93 -6.07
CA ARG A 198 -1.64 7.35 -5.73
C ARG A 198 -1.51 6.53 -4.46
N ARG A 199 -2.53 6.58 -3.60
CA ARG A 199 -2.58 5.86 -2.33
C ARG A 199 -3.91 5.14 -2.17
N LEU A 200 -3.86 3.88 -1.77
CA LEU A 200 -5.02 3.10 -1.35
C LEU A 200 -4.86 2.77 0.12
N ILE A 201 -5.68 3.41 0.95
CA ILE A 201 -5.51 3.48 2.39
C ILE A 201 -6.55 2.58 3.05
N PHE A 202 -6.09 1.60 3.82
CA PHE A 202 -6.94 0.70 4.59
C PHE A 202 -6.93 1.14 6.05
N THR A 203 -8.06 1.65 6.54
CA THR A 203 -8.30 1.88 7.98
C THR A 203 -9.15 0.76 8.56
N GLU A 204 -9.37 0.78 9.89
CA GLU A 204 -10.22 -0.20 10.59
C GLU A 204 -11.66 -0.28 10.04
N LYS A 205 -12.12 0.81 9.42
CA LYS A 205 -13.53 1.02 9.08
C LYS A 205 -13.80 1.02 7.58
N GLN A 206 -12.89 1.55 6.76
CA GLN A 206 -13.11 1.70 5.33
C GLN A 206 -11.81 1.82 4.54
N MET A 207 -11.94 1.72 3.22
CA MET A 207 -10.87 1.94 2.26
C MET A 207 -11.03 3.31 1.59
N TYR A 208 -9.92 4.02 1.43
CA TYR A 208 -9.88 5.30 0.74
C TYR A 208 -8.90 5.26 -0.41
N PHE A 209 -9.18 6.02 -1.47
CA PHE A 209 -8.26 6.26 -2.55
C PHE A 209 -7.94 7.75 -2.66
N GLU A 210 -6.66 8.07 -2.72
CA GLU A 210 -6.18 9.44 -2.87
C GLU A 210 -5.15 9.51 -4.01
N CYS A 211 -5.25 10.54 -4.84
CA CYS A 211 -4.23 10.93 -5.79
C CYS A 211 -4.10 12.45 -5.84
N GLN A 212 -3.13 12.98 -6.58
CA GLN A 212 -2.90 14.44 -6.69
C GLN A 212 -4.07 15.24 -7.32
N GLY A 213 -5.11 14.58 -7.83
CA GLY A 213 -6.29 15.22 -8.39
C GLY A 213 -7.63 14.74 -7.84
N LEU A 214 -7.67 13.73 -6.96
CA LEU A 214 -8.91 13.09 -6.51
C LEU A 214 -8.82 12.55 -5.10
N TYR A 215 -9.96 12.60 -4.43
CA TYR A 215 -10.24 11.88 -3.19
C TYR A 215 -11.49 11.03 -3.40
N CYS A 216 -11.37 9.71 -3.26
CA CYS A 216 -12.47 8.76 -3.32
C CYS A 216 -12.57 7.98 -2.01
N PHE A 217 -13.80 7.64 -1.64
CA PHE A 217 -14.15 6.91 -0.44
C PHE A 217 -15.25 5.90 -0.80
N GLU A 218 -15.29 4.79 -0.07
CA GLU A 218 -16.36 3.80 -0.20
C GLU A 218 -17.70 4.29 0.34
#